data_AF-U3U4J5-F1
#
_entry.id   AF-U3U4J5-F1
#
_cell.length_a   1.000
_cell.length_b   1.000
_cell.length_c   1.000
_cell.angle_alpha   90.00
_cell.angle_beta   90.00
_cell.angle_gamma   90.00
#
_symmetry.space_group_name_H-M   'P 1'
#
loop_
_entity.id
_entity.type
_entity.pdbx_description
1 polymer ?
#
loop_
_entity_poly.entity_id
_entity_poly.type
_entity_poly.pdbx_seq_one_letter_code
_entity_poly.pdbx_strand_id
1 'polypeptide(L)'
;MPNDALCRQLAQRVITLMREPQKPLCAVENVRLIYAEEPLPRTPMLYPAGIVILFQGHKTGYLGSTVFRYDATKYLMLTVTLPVECETDATPQQPLAGMSLTVDPASLQDLLLSIGDDEQFQPQPQTSGIHSAFLSEEMLCAAERLLDVMDKPRDARVLGPQLVREIIYYVLTGPIGGALLSLVNRQTQFSQVARARVASRTTLPKA
;
A
#
# COMPACT_ATOMS: atom_id res chain seq x y z
N MET A 1 1.19 16.66 -16.36
CA MET A 1 0.49 16.60 -15.07
C MET A 1 1.40 17.18 -13.99
N PRO A 2 0.87 17.80 -12.93
CA PRO A 2 1.68 18.00 -11.72
C PRO A 2 2.23 16.64 -11.29
N ASN A 3 3.51 16.58 -10.94
CA ASN A 3 4.26 15.36 -10.55
C ASN A 3 4.70 14.38 -11.65
N ASP A 4 4.41 14.64 -12.92
CA ASP A 4 4.75 13.72 -14.03
C ASP A 4 6.25 13.40 -14.15
N ALA A 5 7.11 14.41 -13.95
CA ALA A 5 8.56 14.23 -13.95
C ALA A 5 9.04 13.35 -12.78
N LEU A 6 8.49 13.57 -11.58
CA LEU A 6 8.81 12.79 -10.39
C LEU A 6 8.34 11.34 -10.52
N CYS A 7 7.11 11.12 -10.99
CA CYS A 7 6.61 9.77 -11.28
C CYS A 7 7.50 9.02 -12.28
N ARG A 8 7.94 9.66 -13.36
CA ARG A 8 8.91 9.04 -14.29
C ARG A 8 10.23 8.66 -13.62
N GLN A 9 10.76 9.54 -12.78
CA GLN A 9 12.00 9.27 -12.04
C GLN A 9 11.84 8.07 -11.10
N LEU A 10 10.75 8.03 -10.32
CA LEU A 10 10.44 6.93 -9.40
C LEU A 10 10.21 5.62 -10.14
N ALA A 11 9.53 5.66 -11.29
CA ALA A 11 9.36 4.51 -12.15
C ALA A 11 10.72 3.96 -12.60
N GLN A 12 11.62 4.82 -13.10
CA GLN A 12 12.97 4.42 -13.49
C GLN A 12 13.76 3.82 -12.32
N ARG A 13 13.58 4.35 -11.10
CA ARG A 13 14.20 3.82 -9.89
C ARG A 13 13.72 2.40 -9.59
N VAL A 14 12.41 2.17 -9.62
CA VAL A 14 11.83 0.81 -9.45
C VAL A 14 12.33 -0.15 -10.53
N ILE A 15 12.36 0.29 -11.80
CA ILE A 15 12.86 -0.53 -12.92
C ILE A 15 14.31 -0.96 -12.67
N THR A 16 15.17 -0.02 -12.24
CA THR A 16 16.58 -0.29 -11.96
C THR A 16 16.72 -1.29 -10.82
N LEU A 17 16.00 -1.06 -9.71
CA LEU A 17 15.97 -1.95 -8.55
C LEU A 17 15.51 -3.38 -8.90
N MET A 18 14.56 -3.53 -9.82
CA MET A 18 14.02 -4.84 -10.22
C MET A 18 14.84 -5.55 -11.30
N ARG A 19 15.57 -4.81 -12.14
CA ARG A 19 16.39 -5.35 -13.24
C ARG A 19 17.84 -5.66 -12.85
N GLU A 20 18.27 -5.38 -11.62
CA GLU A 20 19.62 -5.72 -11.14
C GLU A 20 19.62 -7.05 -10.34
N PRO A 21 19.61 -8.23 -10.99
CA PRO A 21 19.55 -9.52 -10.29
C PRO A 21 20.77 -9.79 -9.40
N GLN A 22 21.86 -9.05 -9.57
CA GLN A 22 23.11 -9.23 -8.82
C GLN A 22 23.13 -8.47 -7.48
N LYS A 23 22.20 -7.52 -7.28
CA LYS A 23 22.12 -6.75 -6.03
C LYS A 23 20.82 -7.12 -5.32
N PRO A 24 20.88 -7.90 -4.22
CA PRO A 24 19.67 -8.21 -3.48
C PRO A 24 19.07 -6.92 -2.94
N LEU A 25 17.79 -6.68 -3.28
CA LEU A 25 17.02 -5.58 -2.73
C LEU A 25 17.07 -5.64 -1.21
N CYS A 26 17.42 -4.52 -0.58
CA CYS A 26 17.36 -4.43 0.87
C CYS A 26 15.90 -4.31 1.25
N ALA A 27 15.30 -5.42 1.68
CA ALA A 27 13.90 -5.46 2.06
C ALA A 27 13.64 -4.44 3.17
N VAL A 28 12.74 -3.49 2.89
CA VAL A 28 12.10 -2.68 3.91
C VAL A 28 10.84 -3.43 4.31
N GLU A 29 10.65 -3.62 5.61
CA GLU A 29 9.49 -4.31 6.14
C GLU A 29 8.19 -3.62 5.66
N ASN A 30 7.18 -4.42 5.36
CA ASN A 30 5.88 -3.97 4.85
C ASN A 30 5.88 -3.28 3.48
N VAL A 31 6.99 -3.29 2.74
CA VAL A 31 7.08 -2.70 1.40
C VAL A 31 7.34 -3.80 0.36
N ARG A 32 6.61 -3.76 -0.75
CA ARG A 32 6.88 -4.59 -1.93
C ARG A 32 6.88 -3.73 -3.19
N LEU A 33 7.93 -3.87 -4.00
CA LEU A 33 7.96 -3.26 -5.32
C LEU A 33 7.03 -4.01 -6.28
N ILE A 34 6.41 -3.26 -7.18
CA ILE A 34 5.52 -3.78 -8.22
C ILE A 34 6.20 -3.51 -9.56
N TYR A 35 6.37 -4.55 -10.35
CA TYR A 35 7.00 -4.48 -11.65
C TYR A 35 6.42 -5.49 -12.63
N ALA A 36 6.11 -5.05 -13.84
CA ALA A 36 5.74 -5.93 -14.96
C ALA A 36 6.10 -5.27 -16.28
N GLU A 37 6.61 -6.06 -17.24
CA GLU A 37 6.88 -5.61 -18.62
C GLU A 37 5.89 -6.18 -19.63
N GLU A 38 5.06 -7.13 -19.20
CA GLU A 38 4.07 -7.81 -20.04
C GLU A 38 2.66 -7.47 -19.54
N PRO A 39 1.70 -7.32 -20.47
CA PRO A 39 0.32 -7.10 -20.07
C PRO A 39 -0.22 -8.33 -19.35
N LEU A 40 -1.00 -8.10 -18.30
CA LEU A 40 -1.75 -9.15 -17.64
C LEU A 40 -3.21 -9.03 -18.07
N PRO A 41 -3.78 -10.02 -18.80
CA PRO A 41 -5.20 -10.02 -19.12
C PRO A 41 -6.02 -10.09 -17.83
N ARG A 42 -7.32 -9.80 -17.91
CA ARG A 42 -8.24 -9.90 -16.76
C ARG A 42 -8.10 -11.24 -16.05
N THR A 43 -7.44 -11.23 -14.90
CA THR A 43 -7.03 -12.42 -14.16
C THR A 43 -7.55 -12.33 -12.72
N PRO A 44 -8.26 -13.36 -12.20
CA PRO A 44 -8.65 -13.42 -10.81
C PRO A 44 -7.44 -13.47 -9.88
N MET A 45 -7.43 -12.64 -8.83
CA MET A 45 -6.38 -12.62 -7.82
C MET A 45 -6.91 -12.17 -6.45
N LEU A 46 -6.22 -12.59 -5.40
CA LEU A 46 -6.47 -12.10 -4.06
C LEU A 46 -5.65 -10.83 -3.83
N TYR A 47 -6.32 -9.66 -3.79
CA TYR A 47 -5.64 -8.38 -3.62
C TYR A 47 -5.53 -8.04 -2.14
N PRO A 48 -4.32 -8.00 -1.55
CA PRO A 48 -4.13 -7.75 -0.13
C PRO A 48 -4.57 -6.34 0.30
N ALA A 49 -5.05 -6.21 1.53
CA ALA A 49 -5.24 -4.91 2.17
C ALA A 49 -3.92 -4.14 2.24
N GLY A 50 -3.98 -2.82 2.04
CA GLY A 50 -2.82 -1.94 2.04
C GLY A 50 -2.98 -0.74 1.12
N ILE A 51 -1.86 -0.06 0.89
CA ILE A 51 -1.74 1.11 0.02
C ILE A 51 -0.93 0.69 -1.22
N VAL A 52 -1.35 1.12 -2.39
CA VAL A 52 -0.67 0.82 -3.66
C VAL A 52 -0.46 2.12 -4.42
N ILE A 53 0.79 2.37 -4.78
CA ILE A 53 1.24 3.55 -5.51
C ILE A 53 1.86 3.08 -6.81
N LEU A 54 1.34 3.55 -7.93
CA LEU A 54 1.96 3.37 -9.25
C LEU A 54 2.69 4.65 -9.63
N PHE A 55 3.87 4.50 -10.22
CA PHE A 55 4.65 5.60 -10.79
C PHE A 55 4.61 5.58 -12.32
N GLN A 56 4.36 4.40 -12.90
CA GLN A 56 4.15 4.22 -14.33
C GLN A 56 3.21 3.06 -14.61
N GLY A 57 2.49 3.18 -15.73
CA GLY A 57 1.47 2.21 -16.15
C GLY A 57 0.17 2.42 -15.40
N HIS A 58 -0.76 1.49 -15.60
CA HIS A 58 -2.04 1.53 -14.93
C HIS A 58 -2.62 0.13 -14.74
N LYS A 59 -3.55 0.03 -13.80
CA LYS A 59 -4.29 -1.20 -13.51
C LYS A 59 -5.78 -0.93 -13.51
N THR A 60 -6.53 -1.90 -14.03
CA THR A 60 -7.99 -1.92 -13.96
C THR A 60 -8.40 -3.11 -13.11
N GLY A 61 -9.14 -2.85 -12.03
CA GLY A 61 -9.69 -3.87 -11.14
C GLY A 61 -11.19 -3.99 -11.30
N TYR A 62 -11.69 -5.22 -11.18
CA TYR A 62 -13.10 -5.57 -11.27
C TYR A 62 -13.52 -6.28 -9.98
N LEU A 63 -14.53 -5.72 -9.31
CA LEU A 63 -15.15 -6.29 -8.11
C LEU A 63 -16.67 -6.34 -8.32
N GLY A 64 -17.18 -7.50 -8.71
CA GLY A 64 -18.58 -7.66 -9.09
C GLY A 64 -18.93 -6.73 -10.26
N SER A 65 -19.87 -5.81 -10.05
CA SER A 65 -20.26 -4.78 -11.03
C SER A 65 -19.39 -3.51 -10.98
N THR A 66 -18.48 -3.39 -10.00
CA THR A 66 -17.66 -2.19 -9.82
C THR A 66 -16.35 -2.34 -10.59
N VAL A 67 -16.02 -1.34 -11.41
CA VAL A 67 -14.74 -1.23 -12.10
C VAL A 67 -13.98 -0.03 -11.53
N PHE A 68 -12.73 -0.24 -11.15
CA PHE A 68 -11.85 0.82 -10.66
C PHE A 68 -10.54 0.84 -11.43
N ARG A 69 -10.11 2.02 -11.87
CA ARG A 69 -8.86 2.22 -12.58
C ARG A 69 -7.99 3.21 -11.81
N TYR A 70 -6.71 2.89 -11.70
CA TYR A 70 -5.71 3.75 -11.08
C TYR A 70 -4.39 3.63 -11.84
N ASP A 71 -3.64 4.72 -11.79
CA ASP A 71 -2.42 4.96 -12.56
C ASP A 71 -1.48 5.86 -11.76
N ALA A 72 -0.48 6.45 -12.41
CA ALA A 72 0.48 7.35 -11.78
C ALA A 72 -0.09 8.68 -11.24
N THR A 73 -1.41 8.90 -11.32
CA THR A 73 -2.09 10.07 -10.75
C THR A 73 -2.74 9.79 -9.40
N LYS A 74 -3.09 8.54 -9.11
CA LYS A 74 -3.85 8.15 -7.92
C LYS A 74 -3.23 6.93 -7.24
N TYR A 75 -3.19 6.95 -5.93
CA TYR A 75 -2.94 5.74 -5.15
C TYR A 75 -4.25 5.01 -4.86
N LEU A 76 -4.15 3.69 -4.71
CA LEU A 76 -5.24 2.81 -4.34
C LEU A 76 -5.07 2.40 -2.87
N MET A 77 -6.18 2.31 -2.13
CA MET A 77 -6.21 1.74 -0.80
C MET A 77 -7.26 0.63 -0.73
N LEU A 78 -6.86 -0.51 -0.21
CA LEU A 78 -7.75 -1.62 0.13
C LEU A 78 -7.80 -1.79 1.65
N THR A 79 -8.99 -1.68 2.23
CA THR A 79 -9.19 -1.81 3.69
C THR A 79 -9.38 -3.26 4.14
N VAL A 80 -9.63 -4.16 3.19
CA VAL A 80 -9.77 -5.60 3.39
C VAL A 80 -9.20 -6.32 2.18
N THR A 81 -8.73 -7.55 2.38
CA THR A 81 -8.26 -8.40 1.27
C THR A 81 -9.47 -8.86 0.46
N LEU A 82 -9.47 -8.60 -0.85
CA LEU A 82 -10.62 -8.84 -1.73
C LEU A 82 -10.26 -9.76 -2.89
N PRO A 83 -11.15 -10.70 -3.27
CA PRO A 83 -11.05 -11.37 -4.56
C PRO A 83 -11.47 -10.40 -5.64
N VAL A 84 -10.53 -10.02 -6.50
CA VAL A 84 -10.76 -9.11 -7.62
C VAL A 84 -10.20 -9.73 -8.88
N GLU A 85 -10.76 -9.36 -10.03
CA GLU A 85 -10.04 -9.58 -11.28
C GLU A 85 -9.23 -8.32 -11.56
N CYS A 86 -7.99 -8.47 -12.01
CA CYS A 86 -7.17 -7.33 -12.42
C CYS A 86 -6.66 -7.53 -13.83
N GLU A 87 -6.67 -6.43 -14.55
CA GLU A 87 -6.01 -6.24 -15.82
C GLU A 87 -4.86 -5.24 -15.61
N THR A 88 -3.73 -5.51 -16.26
CA THR A 88 -2.55 -4.65 -16.19
C THR A 88 -2.07 -4.36 -17.59
N ASP A 89 -1.96 -3.07 -17.91
CA ASP A 89 -1.32 -2.62 -19.13
C ASP A 89 0.14 -2.31 -18.85
N ALA A 90 1.02 -3.12 -19.42
CA ALA A 90 2.47 -2.97 -19.34
C ALA A 90 3.11 -3.41 -20.66
N THR A 91 4.19 -2.73 -21.03
CA THR A 91 5.05 -3.13 -22.16
C THR A 91 6.51 -2.96 -21.76
N PRO A 92 7.49 -3.55 -22.47
CA PRO A 92 8.90 -3.30 -22.19
C PRO A 92 9.31 -1.83 -22.32
N GLN A 93 8.62 -1.06 -23.18
CA GLN A 93 8.83 0.38 -23.39
C GLN A 93 8.16 1.23 -22.32
N GLN A 94 7.04 0.77 -21.77
CA GLN A 94 6.28 1.41 -20.71
C GLN A 94 5.88 0.38 -19.66
N PRO A 95 6.84 -0.13 -18.86
CA PRO A 95 6.55 -1.15 -17.86
C PRO A 95 5.67 -0.59 -16.75
N LEU A 96 4.88 -1.45 -16.13
CA LEU A 96 4.24 -1.12 -14.87
C LEU A 96 5.33 -1.02 -13.80
N ALA A 97 5.35 0.09 -13.07
CA ALA A 97 6.30 0.31 -11.99
C ALA A 97 5.61 1.00 -10.81
N GLY A 98 5.81 0.48 -9.60
CA GLY A 98 5.18 1.01 -8.40
C GLY A 98 5.64 0.32 -7.12
N MET A 99 4.89 0.55 -6.05
CA MET A 99 5.09 -0.10 -4.76
C MET A 99 3.75 -0.34 -4.06
N SER A 100 3.75 -1.31 -3.16
CA SER A 100 2.67 -1.56 -2.21
C SER A 100 3.21 -1.51 -0.79
N LEU A 101 2.41 -0.95 0.11
CA LEU A 101 2.69 -0.83 1.53
C LEU A 101 1.61 -1.56 2.32
N THR A 102 2.01 -2.43 3.23
CA THR A 102 1.14 -2.99 4.25
C THR A 102 1.15 -2.07 5.47
N VAL A 103 -0.03 -1.83 6.03
CA VAL A 103 -0.18 -0.97 7.20
C VAL A 103 -0.09 -1.83 8.45
N ASP A 104 0.92 -1.60 9.27
CA ASP A 104 1.02 -2.19 10.60
C ASP A 104 0.08 -1.44 11.57
N PRO A 105 -0.87 -2.14 12.22
CA PRO A 105 -1.76 -1.55 13.22
C PRO A 105 -1.05 -0.81 14.35
N ALA A 106 0.11 -1.31 14.82
CA ALA A 106 0.83 -0.68 15.92
C ALA A 106 1.43 0.66 15.47
N SER A 107 2.12 0.68 14.32
CA SER A 107 2.63 1.91 13.72
C SER A 107 1.53 2.96 13.46
N LEU A 108 0.34 2.55 13.02
CA LEU A 108 -0.79 3.47 12.85
C LEU A 108 -1.30 4.02 14.20
N GLN A 109 -1.40 3.17 15.22
CA GLN A 109 -1.79 3.61 16.56
C GLN A 109 -0.80 4.64 17.13
N ASP A 110 0.50 4.39 16.97
CA ASP A 110 1.54 5.33 17.37
C ASP A 110 1.46 6.66 16.60
N LEU A 111 1.06 6.64 15.33
CA LEU A 111 0.82 7.84 14.53
C LEU A 111 -0.35 8.65 15.09
N LEU A 112 -1.47 7.99 15.40
CA LEU A 112 -2.65 8.63 15.99
C LEU A 112 -2.33 9.26 17.34
N LEU A 113 -1.55 8.58 18.18
CA LEU A 113 -1.07 9.13 19.46
C LEU A 113 -0.16 10.36 19.26
N SER A 114 0.63 10.38 18.19
CA SER A 114 1.51 11.52 17.87
C SER A 114 0.72 12.74 17.36
N ILE A 115 -0.39 12.51 16.64
CA ILE A 115 -1.30 13.57 16.19
C ILE A 115 -2.05 14.15 17.39
N GLY A 116 -2.47 13.31 18.34
CA GLY A 116 -3.16 13.75 19.55
C GLY A 116 -4.54 14.34 19.26
N ASP A 117 -4.94 15.32 20.06
CA ASP A 117 -6.25 15.98 19.99
C ASP A 117 -6.29 17.14 18.98
N ASP A 118 -5.61 17.00 17.84
CA ASP A 118 -5.66 18.00 16.77
C ASP A 118 -7.10 18.13 16.25
N GLU A 119 -7.75 19.26 16.56
CA GLU A 119 -9.14 19.53 16.16
C GLU A 119 -9.35 19.54 14.64
N GLN A 120 -8.28 19.77 13.85
CA GLN A 120 -8.33 19.74 12.39
C GLN A 120 -8.27 18.31 11.84
N PHE A 121 -7.81 17.35 12.63
CA PHE A 121 -7.75 15.95 12.26
C PHE A 121 -9.09 15.24 12.48
N GLN A 122 -10.02 15.42 11.53
CA GLN A 122 -11.35 14.81 11.55
C GLN A 122 -11.60 13.94 10.30
N PRO A 123 -10.92 12.79 10.17
CA PRO A 123 -11.12 11.91 9.03
C PRO A 123 -12.55 11.36 8.99
N GLN A 124 -13.24 11.57 7.86
CA GLN A 124 -14.61 11.08 7.71
C GLN A 124 -14.65 9.56 7.59
N PRO A 125 -15.56 8.86 8.30
CA PRO A 125 -15.68 7.40 8.18
C PRO A 125 -15.97 6.96 6.76
N GLN A 126 -15.21 5.99 6.27
CA GLN A 126 -15.40 5.39 4.95
C GLN A 126 -15.71 3.90 5.06
N THR A 127 -16.77 3.46 4.38
CA THR A 127 -17.34 2.11 4.52
C THR A 127 -16.94 1.15 3.40
N SER A 128 -16.58 1.65 2.22
CA SER A 128 -16.13 0.82 1.08
C SER A 128 -14.85 0.04 1.41
N GLY A 129 -14.67 -1.11 0.74
CA GLY A 129 -13.45 -1.91 0.81
C GLY A 129 -12.30 -1.34 -0.03
N ILE A 130 -12.62 -0.52 -1.03
CA ILE A 130 -11.69 0.01 -2.04
C ILE A 130 -11.87 1.51 -2.15
N HIS A 131 -10.76 2.25 -2.14
CA HIS A 131 -10.70 3.71 -2.22
C HIS A 131 -9.54 4.14 -3.11
N SER A 132 -9.64 5.33 -3.70
CA SER A 132 -8.51 5.96 -4.41
C SER A 132 -8.51 7.47 -4.18
N ALA A 133 -7.31 8.05 -4.15
CA ALA A 133 -7.11 9.49 -4.02
C ALA A 133 -5.89 9.94 -4.83
N PHE A 134 -5.81 11.22 -5.13
CA PHE A 134 -4.68 11.79 -5.87
C PHE A 134 -3.39 11.67 -5.06
N LEU A 135 -2.30 11.37 -5.76
CA LEU A 135 -0.96 11.41 -5.19
C LEU A 135 -0.56 12.86 -4.93
N SER A 136 -0.12 13.15 -3.70
CA SER A 136 0.49 14.44 -3.36
C SER A 136 1.98 14.43 -3.67
N GLU A 137 2.57 15.61 -3.84
CA GLU A 137 4.02 15.74 -4.08
C GLU A 137 4.81 15.22 -2.88
N GLU A 138 4.36 15.51 -1.66
CA GLU A 138 5.00 15.08 -0.42
C GLU A 138 5.04 13.55 -0.29
N MET A 139 3.97 12.87 -0.69
CA MET A 139 3.91 11.40 -0.72
C MET A 139 4.91 10.82 -1.72
N LEU A 140 5.07 11.45 -2.88
CA LEU A 140 6.03 11.03 -3.90
C LEU A 140 7.47 11.28 -3.45
N CYS A 141 7.75 12.40 -2.78
CA CYS A 141 9.07 12.67 -2.18
C CYS A 141 9.42 11.69 -1.04
N ALA A 142 8.43 11.27 -0.25
CA ALA A 142 8.65 10.22 0.75
C ALA A 142 8.92 8.85 0.09
N ALA A 143 8.18 8.53 -0.98
CA ALA A 143 8.41 7.33 -1.77
C ALA A 143 9.79 7.33 -2.46
N GLU A 144 10.27 8.47 -2.93
CA GLU A 144 11.62 8.65 -3.48
C GLU A 144 12.69 8.24 -2.49
N ARG A 145 12.68 8.85 -1.30
CA ARG A 145 13.63 8.52 -0.23
C ARG A 145 13.54 7.06 0.19
N LEU A 146 12.33 6.49 0.21
CA LEU A 146 12.13 5.07 0.50
C LEU A 146 12.83 4.19 -0.54
N LEU A 147 12.66 4.47 -1.84
CA LEU A 147 13.36 3.73 -2.90
C LEU A 147 14.88 3.88 -2.80
N ASP A 148 15.38 5.06 -2.43
CA ASP A 148 16.81 5.32 -2.32
C ASP A 148 17.50 4.54 -1.19
N VAL A 149 16.80 4.32 -0.08
CA VAL A 149 17.37 3.54 1.03
C VAL A 149 17.37 2.03 0.74
N MET A 150 16.51 1.53 -0.16
CA MET A 150 16.43 0.09 -0.53
C MET A 150 17.69 -0.44 -1.22
N ASP A 151 18.60 0.45 -1.64
CA ASP A 151 19.91 0.11 -2.18
C ASP A 151 20.98 -0.14 -1.12
N LYS A 152 20.71 0.20 0.14
CA LYS A 152 21.71 0.27 1.22
C LYS A 152 21.17 -0.47 2.46
N PRO A 153 21.73 -1.62 2.85
CA PRO A 153 21.16 -2.46 3.91
C PRO A 153 20.99 -1.75 5.26
N ARG A 154 21.97 -0.92 5.62
CA ARG A 154 21.93 -0.12 6.85
C ARG A 154 20.81 0.92 6.80
N ASP A 155 20.73 1.65 5.71
CA ASP A 155 19.79 2.77 5.59
C ASP A 155 18.36 2.24 5.44
N ALA A 156 18.14 1.16 4.67
CA ALA A 156 16.85 0.46 4.61
C ALA A 156 16.37 0.01 6.00
N ARG A 157 17.27 -0.52 6.83
CA ARG A 157 16.93 -0.99 8.19
C ARG A 157 16.65 0.17 9.15
N VAL A 158 17.45 1.24 9.09
CA VAL A 158 17.42 2.33 10.07
C VAL A 158 16.40 3.42 9.70
N LEU A 159 16.21 3.70 8.41
CA LEU A 159 15.36 4.80 7.90
C LEU A 159 14.08 4.30 7.24
N GLY A 160 14.08 3.07 6.70
CA GLY A 160 12.94 2.51 5.98
C GLY A 160 11.62 2.54 6.76
N PRO A 161 11.58 2.09 8.03
CA PRO A 161 10.34 2.13 8.81
C PRO A 161 9.77 3.54 9.00
N GLN A 162 10.61 4.55 9.15
CA GLN A 162 10.19 5.94 9.34
C GLN A 162 9.68 6.54 8.02
N LEU A 163 10.29 6.18 6.89
CA LEU A 163 9.82 6.58 5.56
C LEU A 163 8.47 5.95 5.21
N VAL A 164 8.26 4.69 5.59
CA VAL A 164 6.94 4.04 5.49
C VAL A 164 5.92 4.75 6.36
N ARG A 165 6.28 5.05 7.62
CA ARG A 165 5.42 5.81 8.55
C ARG A 165 5.04 7.18 7.98
N GLU A 166 5.96 7.85 7.31
CA GLU A 166 5.73 9.15 6.66
C GLU A 166 4.71 9.06 5.51
N ILE A 167 4.81 8.05 4.65
CA ILE A 167 3.81 7.82 3.60
C ILE A 167 2.43 7.54 4.21
N ILE A 168 2.37 6.71 5.25
CA ILE A 168 1.12 6.39 5.97
C ILE A 168 0.52 7.65 6.59
N TYR A 169 1.35 8.55 7.13
CA TYR A 169 0.90 9.84 7.66
C TYR A 169 0.21 10.68 6.57
N TYR A 170 0.81 10.85 5.40
CA TYR A 170 0.18 11.61 4.31
C TYR A 170 -1.12 10.99 3.79
N VAL A 171 -1.21 9.65 3.84
CA VAL A 171 -2.46 8.95 3.53
C VAL A 171 -3.51 9.20 4.63
N LEU A 172 -3.10 9.17 5.90
CA LEU A 172 -3.96 9.36 7.07
C LEU A 172 -4.53 10.78 7.15
N THR A 173 -3.75 11.80 6.82
CA THR A 173 -4.20 13.21 6.78
C THR A 173 -4.82 13.58 5.43
N GLY A 174 -4.86 12.65 4.48
CA GLY A 174 -5.38 12.86 3.14
C GLY A 174 -6.89 12.59 3.00
N PRO A 175 -7.43 12.72 1.77
CA PRO A 175 -8.87 12.60 1.50
C PRO A 175 -9.51 11.26 1.87
N ILE A 176 -8.71 10.20 2.00
CA ILE A 176 -9.17 8.84 2.33
C ILE A 176 -8.58 8.33 3.66
N GLY A 177 -8.16 9.24 4.54
CA GLY A 177 -7.63 8.89 5.87
C GLY A 177 -8.59 8.07 6.73
N GLY A 178 -9.90 8.31 6.60
CA GLY A 178 -10.91 7.54 7.31
C GLY A 178 -11.00 6.06 6.86
N ALA A 179 -10.68 5.76 5.60
CA ALA A 179 -10.55 4.37 5.16
C ALA A 179 -9.37 3.66 5.83
N LEU A 180 -8.26 4.37 6.03
CA LEU A 180 -7.09 3.83 6.73
C LEU A 180 -7.42 3.47 8.19
N LEU A 181 -8.21 4.31 8.86
CA LEU A 181 -8.72 3.99 10.21
C LEU A 181 -9.66 2.78 10.21
N SER A 182 -10.55 2.70 9.21
CA SER A 182 -11.45 1.54 9.03
C SER A 182 -10.67 0.23 8.79
N LEU A 183 -9.53 0.27 8.08
CA LEU A 183 -8.68 -0.89 7.83
C LEU A 183 -8.22 -1.53 9.15
N VAL A 184 -7.67 -0.73 10.06
CA VAL A 184 -7.15 -1.24 11.33
C VAL A 184 -8.27 -1.69 12.27
N ASN A 185 -9.38 -0.96 12.35
CA ASN A 185 -10.55 -1.37 13.14
C ASN A 185 -11.10 -2.73 12.70
N ARG A 186 -11.06 -3.05 11.40
CA ARG A 186 -11.47 -4.36 10.88
C ARG A 186 -10.45 -5.43 11.25
N GLN A 187 -9.15 -5.18 11.05
CA GLN A 187 -8.09 -6.14 11.39
C GLN A 187 -8.07 -6.49 12.88
N THR A 188 -8.31 -5.54 13.77
CA THR A 188 -8.36 -5.78 15.22
C THR A 188 -9.58 -6.61 15.61
N GLN A 189 -10.77 -6.33 15.05
CA GLN A 189 -11.97 -7.14 15.25
C GLN A 189 -11.80 -8.58 14.74
N PHE A 190 -11.27 -8.77 13.53
CA PHE A 190 -11.01 -10.11 12.99
C PHE A 190 -9.98 -10.88 13.83
N SER A 191 -8.95 -10.21 14.33
CA SER A 191 -7.94 -10.82 15.22
C SER A 191 -8.53 -11.27 16.56
N GLN A 192 -9.46 -10.49 17.13
CA GLN A 192 -10.17 -10.88 18.36
C GLN A 192 -11.09 -12.09 18.15
N VAL A 193 -11.83 -12.14 17.03
CA VAL A 193 -12.70 -13.29 16.68
C VAL A 193 -11.88 -14.54 16.37
N ALA A 194 -10.75 -14.42 15.68
CA ALA A 194 -9.85 -15.53 15.41
C ALA A 194 -9.25 -16.08 16.72
N ARG A 195 -8.84 -15.22 17.66
CA ARG A 195 -8.37 -15.63 18.99
C ARG A 195 -9.46 -16.31 19.82
N ALA A 196 -10.71 -15.84 19.75
CA ALA A 196 -11.84 -16.47 20.43
C ALA A 196 -12.11 -17.91 19.92
N ARG A 197 -11.93 -18.17 18.61
CA ARG A 197 -12.09 -19.52 18.03
C ARG A 197 -10.94 -20.48 18.37
N VAL A 198 -9.72 -19.99 18.56
CA VAL A 198 -8.60 -20.81 19.02
C VAL A 198 -8.75 -21.14 20.50
N ALA A 199 -9.19 -20.18 21.33
CA ALA A 199 -9.46 -20.42 22.75
C ALA A 199 -10.59 -21.45 22.98
N SER A 200 -11.61 -21.49 22.12
CA SER A 200 -12.74 -22.43 22.23
C SER A 200 -12.44 -23.87 21.75
N ARG A 201 -11.24 -24.18 21.26
CA ARG A 201 -10.82 -25.55 20.88
C ARG A 201 -9.95 -26.27 21.93
N THR A 202 -9.65 -25.63 23.07
CA THR A 202 -8.74 -26.20 24.10
C THR A 202 -9.47 -26.78 25.33
N THR A 203 -10.80 -26.85 25.30
CA THR A 203 -11.60 -27.49 26.37
C THR A 203 -12.61 -28.45 25.78
N LEU A 204 -12.14 -29.63 25.37
CA LEU A 204 -12.96 -30.84 25.33
C LEU A 204 -12.49 -31.73 26.48
N PRO A 205 -13.28 -31.94 27.54
CA PRO A 205 -12.95 -32.92 28.56
C PRO A 205 -13.02 -34.32 27.94
N LYS A 206 -11.95 -35.10 28.11
CA LYS A 206 -11.99 -36.55 27.88
C LYS A 206 -13.00 -37.14 28.87
N ALA A 207 -14.07 -37.72 28.33
CA ALA A 207 -14.90 -38.70 29.01
C ALA A 207 -14.73 -40.03 28.28
#